data_AF-A0A956ZEP5-F1
#
_entry.id   AF-A0A956ZEP5-F1
#
_cell.length_a   1.000
_cell.length_b   1.000
_cell.length_c   1.000
_cell.angle_alpha   90.00
_cell.angle_beta   90.00
_cell.angle_gamma   90.00
#
_symmetry.space_group_name_H-M   'P 1'
#
loop_
_entity.id
_entity.type
_entity.pdbx_description
1 polymer ?
#
loop_
_entity_poly.entity_id
_entity_poly.type
_entity_poly.pdbx_seq_one_letter_code
_entity_poly.pdbx_strand_id
1 'polypeptide(L)'
;MDEIDAFGRQLLIDRPSLTRGRLSVYRESSSDDYWFPRLNVSLKRSGTDDILWQWSTHSEPIDFEEPPPYGDDLLLEKYFELDAPVKSPRGLEVVFQLGPGATRRGHVSQFSASLYLFPTSFEDRGVQVGVIDFRKGLTTGGVPMFCRYNFPW
;
A
#
# COMPACT_ATOMS: atom_id res chain seq x y z
N MET A 1 -4.54 3.64 -27.38
CA MET A 1 -4.32 3.86 -28.81
C MET A 1 -3.06 4.70 -28.86
N ASP A 2 -1.94 4.11 -29.25
CA ASP A 2 -0.68 4.83 -29.31
C ASP A 2 -0.76 5.81 -30.48
N GLU A 3 -0.51 7.10 -30.22
CA GLU A 3 -0.43 8.10 -31.28
C GLU A 3 0.90 7.94 -32.01
N ILE A 4 0.80 7.64 -33.29
CA ILE A 4 1.94 7.45 -34.20
C ILE A 4 2.04 8.72 -35.03
N ASP A 5 3.25 9.30 -35.13
CA ASP A 5 3.45 10.45 -35.99
C ASP A 5 3.32 10.09 -37.49
N ALA A 6 3.28 11.09 -38.35
CA ALA A 6 3.16 10.91 -39.81
C ALA A 6 4.32 10.11 -40.45
N PHE A 7 5.37 9.78 -39.67
CA PHE A 7 6.55 9.04 -40.10
C PHE A 7 6.66 7.65 -39.44
N GLY A 8 5.62 7.17 -38.76
CA GLY A 8 5.60 5.86 -38.15
C GLY A 8 6.41 5.76 -36.85
N ARG A 9 6.83 6.88 -36.27
CA ARG A 9 7.53 6.90 -34.98
C ARG A 9 6.50 6.96 -33.88
N GLN A 10 6.69 6.09 -32.88
CA GLN A 10 5.92 6.15 -31.65
C GLN A 10 6.24 7.48 -30.97
N LEU A 11 5.24 8.36 -30.83
CA LEU A 11 5.41 9.56 -30.05
C LEU A 11 5.68 9.14 -28.60
N LEU A 12 6.87 9.45 -28.09
CA LEU A 12 7.19 9.33 -26.68
C LEU A 12 6.33 10.35 -25.93
N ILE A 13 5.09 9.98 -25.61
CA ILE A 13 4.24 10.76 -24.71
C ILE A 13 5.00 10.83 -23.38
N ASP A 14 5.46 12.04 -23.01
CA ASP A 14 6.15 12.23 -21.74
C ASP A 14 5.17 11.84 -20.63
N ARG A 15 5.52 10.79 -19.89
CA ARG A 15 4.65 10.26 -18.86
C ARG A 15 4.68 11.25 -17.69
N PRO A 16 3.51 11.60 -17.12
CA PRO A 16 3.47 12.51 -15.99
C PRO A 16 4.29 11.93 -14.84
N SER A 17 5.13 12.77 -14.24
CA SER A 17 5.92 12.37 -13.10
C SER A 17 5.02 12.24 -11.88
N LEU A 18 5.01 11.06 -11.27
CA LEU A 18 4.31 10.78 -10.02
C LEU A 18 5.16 11.29 -8.85
N THR A 19 4.56 12.09 -7.98
CA THR A 19 5.27 12.69 -6.83
C THR A 19 4.56 12.47 -5.50
N ARG A 20 3.29 12.07 -5.52
CA ARG A 20 2.45 11.91 -4.32
C ARG A 20 1.83 10.53 -4.27
N GLY A 21 1.48 10.08 -3.08
CA GLY A 21 0.83 8.80 -2.88
C GLY A 21 -0.23 8.80 -1.81
N ARG A 22 -1.19 7.89 -1.97
CA ARG A 22 -2.23 7.59 -0.98
C ARG A 22 -2.24 6.09 -0.74
N LEU A 23 -2.06 5.70 0.51
CA LEU A 23 -2.31 4.35 1.01
C LEU A 23 -3.67 4.36 1.72
N SER A 24 -4.62 3.56 1.25
CA SER A 24 -5.90 3.35 1.92
C SER A 24 -5.92 1.91 2.46
N VAL A 25 -6.06 1.76 3.77
CA VAL A 25 -6.12 0.48 4.49
C VAL A 25 -7.51 0.34 5.08
N TYR A 26 -8.21 -0.72 4.70
CA TYR A 26 -9.53 -1.05 5.18
C TYR A 26 -9.47 -2.34 5.98
N ARG A 27 -10.14 -2.34 7.13
CA ARG A 27 -10.28 -3.49 8.03
C ARG A 27 -11.73 -3.57 8.49
N GLU A 28 -12.34 -4.73 8.29
CA GLU A 28 -13.64 -5.10 8.83
C GLU A 28 -13.44 -6.18 9.88
N SER A 29 -14.12 -6.08 11.02
CA SER A 29 -14.07 -7.12 12.04
C SER A 29 -15.43 -7.29 12.70
N SER A 30 -15.85 -8.55 12.79
CA SER A 30 -17.07 -8.95 13.48
C SER A 30 -16.82 -9.38 14.94
N SER A 31 -15.64 -9.10 15.48
CA SER A 31 -15.21 -9.55 16.80
C SER A 31 -14.95 -8.35 17.70
N ASP A 32 -15.35 -8.47 18.97
CA ASP A 32 -15.04 -7.47 20.01
C ASP A 32 -13.52 -7.35 20.27
N ASP A 33 -12.70 -8.27 19.72
CA ASP A 33 -11.26 -8.17 19.74
C ASP A 33 -10.78 -7.22 18.62
N TYR A 34 -10.22 -6.08 19.02
CA TYR A 34 -9.65 -5.02 18.17
C TYR A 34 -8.34 -5.41 17.45
N TRP A 35 -8.27 -6.63 16.94
CA TRP A 35 -7.11 -7.11 16.21
C TRP A 35 -6.97 -6.37 14.88
N PHE A 36 -5.85 -5.68 14.73
CA PHE A 36 -5.43 -5.03 13.49
C PHE A 36 -4.04 -5.57 13.11
N PRO A 37 -3.88 -6.23 11.95
CA PRO A 37 -2.59 -6.79 11.57
C PRO A 37 -1.59 -5.67 11.31
N ARG A 38 -0.34 -5.86 11.78
CA ARG A 38 0.72 -4.88 11.51
C ARG A 38 1.02 -4.89 10.01
N LEU A 39 0.55 -3.89 9.29
CA LEU A 39 0.95 -3.65 7.91
C LEU A 39 2.20 -2.77 7.87
N ASN A 40 3.23 -3.27 7.20
CA ASN A 40 4.36 -2.48 6.72
C ASN A 40 4.26 -2.38 5.20
N VAL A 41 4.43 -1.17 4.69
CA VAL A 41 4.42 -0.90 3.25
C VAL A 41 5.73 -0.22 2.91
N SER A 42 6.45 -0.75 1.93
CA SER A 42 7.60 -0.06 1.34
C SER A 42 7.43 0.06 -0.16
N LEU A 43 7.64 1.27 -0.66
CA LEU A 43 7.73 1.59 -2.06
C LEU A 43 9.20 1.83 -2.41
N LYS A 44 9.73 1.04 -3.34
CA LYS A 44 11.12 1.10 -3.78
C LYS A 44 11.22 1.30 -5.28
N ARG A 45 12.35 1.84 -5.71
CA ARG A 45 12.72 1.80 -7.13
C ARG A 45 13.17 0.39 -7.50
N SER A 46 12.62 -0.14 -8.59
CA SER A 46 12.81 -1.52 -8.98
C SER A 46 14.27 -1.84 -9.30
N GLY A 47 14.73 -3.00 -8.83
CA GLY A 47 16.11 -3.46 -8.99
C GLY A 47 17.14 -2.68 -8.17
N THR A 48 16.71 -1.85 -7.22
CA THR A 48 17.60 -1.06 -6.35
C THR A 48 17.17 -1.15 -4.89
N ASP A 49 18.04 -0.71 -3.98
CA ASP A 49 17.70 -0.54 -2.55
C ASP A 49 17.12 0.84 -2.22
N ASP A 50 16.89 1.68 -3.25
CA ASP A 50 16.35 3.03 -3.06
C ASP A 50 14.89 2.98 -2.61
N ILE A 51 14.66 3.27 -1.33
CA ILE A 51 13.33 3.45 -0.75
C ILE A 51 12.83 4.84 -1.11
N LEU A 52 11.66 4.91 -1.74
CA LEU A 52 11.00 6.17 -2.12
C LEU A 52 9.98 6.61 -1.08
N TRP A 53 9.43 5.63 -0.34
CA TRP A 53 8.53 5.85 0.77
C TRP A 53 8.37 4.56 1.58
N GLN A 54 8.18 4.70 2.89
CA GLN A 54 7.86 3.57 3.76
C GLN A 54 6.91 4.01 4.87
N TRP A 55 6.07 3.09 5.32
CA TRP A 55 5.16 3.33 6.41
C TRP A 55 4.75 2.04 7.12
N SER A 56 4.49 2.14 8.42
CA SER A 56 3.96 1.07 9.25
C SER A 56 2.76 1.56 10.02
N THR A 57 1.77 0.68 10.16
CA THR A 57 0.60 0.85 11.04
C THR A 57 0.99 1.07 12.51
N HIS A 58 2.14 0.55 12.95
CA HIS A 58 2.65 0.71 14.32
C HIS A 58 4.13 1.14 14.28
N SER A 59 4.43 2.27 14.92
CA SER A 59 5.80 2.78 15.12
C SER A 59 6.40 2.33 16.46
N GLU A 60 5.58 2.04 17.46
CA GLU A 60 5.99 1.66 18.82
C GLU A 60 5.73 0.17 19.11
N PRO A 61 6.43 -0.43 20.09
CA PRO A 61 6.10 -1.77 20.60
C PRO A 61 4.65 -1.78 21.07
N ILE A 62 3.90 -2.80 20.68
CA ILE A 62 2.51 -2.91 21.08
C ILE A 62 2.46 -3.28 22.56
N ASP A 63 1.74 -2.48 23.35
CA ASP A 63 1.37 -2.85 24.71
C ASP A 63 0.37 -4.01 24.65
N PHE A 64 0.68 -5.11 25.33
CA PHE A 64 -0.16 -6.30 25.35
C PHE A 64 -1.27 -6.23 26.40
N GLU A 65 -1.25 -5.20 27.26
CA GLU A 65 -2.21 -5.03 28.35
C GLU A 65 -3.41 -4.18 27.94
N GLU A 66 -3.26 -3.25 27.00
CA GLU A 66 -4.33 -2.39 26.50
C GLU A 66 -4.55 -2.55 24.98
N PRO A 67 -5.80 -2.69 24.50
CA PRO A 67 -6.07 -2.76 23.08
C PRO A 67 -5.64 -1.45 22.40
N PRO A 68 -5.05 -1.49 21.20
CA PRO A 68 -4.76 -0.27 20.46
C PRO A 68 -6.08 0.48 20.16
N PRO A 69 -6.03 1.81 19.94
CA PRO A 69 -7.22 2.65 19.86
C PRO A 69 -8.05 2.47 18.56
N TYR A 70 -7.82 1.41 17.81
CA TYR A 70 -8.57 1.11 16.60
C TYR A 70 -9.95 0.57 17.00
N GLY A 71 -11.00 1.38 16.87
CA GLY A 71 -12.39 0.97 17.14
C GLY A 71 -12.93 -0.07 16.13
N ASP A 72 -14.25 -0.11 16.00
CA ASP A 72 -14.95 -0.91 14.98
C ASP A 72 -14.55 -0.45 13.57
N ASP A 73 -14.78 -1.29 12.55
CA ASP A 73 -14.50 -1.09 11.11
C ASP A 73 -13.71 0.17 10.74
N LEU A 74 -12.43 -0.01 10.41
CA LEU A 74 -11.51 1.10 10.24
C LEU A 74 -11.12 1.28 8.77
N LEU A 75 -11.31 2.50 8.27
CA LEU A 75 -10.62 3.00 7.09
C LEU A 75 -9.52 3.97 7.53
N LEU A 76 -8.28 3.60 7.25
CA LEU A 76 -7.11 4.43 7.50
C LEU A 76 -6.54 4.90 6.16
N GLU A 77 -6.44 6.21 5.97
CA GLU A 77 -5.79 6.79 4.79
C GLU A 77 -4.51 7.51 5.18
N LYS A 78 -3.42 7.21 4.47
CA LYS A 78 -2.15 7.88 4.61
C LYS A 78 -1.77 8.53 3.29
N TYR A 79 -1.71 9.85 3.32
CA TYR A 79 -1.21 10.69 2.23
C TYR A 79 0.28 10.98 2.44
N PHE A 80 1.05 10.97 1.36
CA PHE A 80 2.49 11.19 1.41
C PHE A 80 3.04 11.78 0.12
N GLU A 81 4.24 12.33 0.20
CA GLU A 81 5.06 12.71 -0.94
C GLU A 81 6.20 11.70 -1.08
N LEU A 82 6.65 11.47 -2.31
CA LEU A 82 7.77 10.58 -2.62
C LEU A 82 9.09 11.32 -2.42
N ASP A 83 10.08 10.63 -1.88
CA ASP A 83 11.43 11.18 -1.72
C ASP A 83 12.07 11.58 -3.06
N ALA A 84 11.66 10.92 -4.15
CA ALA A 84 12.03 11.29 -5.50
C ALA A 84 10.87 11.06 -6.50
N PRO A 85 10.71 11.95 -7.50
CA PRO A 85 9.70 11.78 -8.54
C PRO A 85 9.89 10.51 -9.37
N VAL A 86 8.78 9.90 -9.81
CA VAL A 86 8.78 8.67 -10.60
C VAL A 86 8.01 8.88 -11.90
N LYS A 87 8.71 8.81 -13.04
CA LYS A 87 8.08 8.97 -14.36
C LYS A 87 7.26 7.78 -14.84
N SER A 88 7.50 6.59 -14.28
CA SER A 88 6.70 5.42 -14.64
C SER A 88 6.57 4.46 -13.47
N PRO A 89 5.33 4.02 -13.15
CA PRO A 89 5.14 2.99 -12.14
C PRO A 89 5.74 1.63 -12.53
N ARG A 90 6.15 1.44 -13.80
CA ARG A 90 6.91 0.27 -14.28
C ARG A 90 8.25 0.07 -13.56
N GLY A 91 8.82 1.14 -13.00
CA GLY A 91 10.09 1.09 -12.28
C GLY A 91 9.93 0.97 -10.77
N LEU A 92 8.80 0.46 -10.28
CA LEU A 92 8.48 0.42 -8.86
C LEU A 92 8.30 -1.01 -8.34
N GLU A 93 8.71 -1.18 -7.10
CA GLU A 93 8.45 -2.37 -6.30
C GLU A 93 7.65 -1.96 -5.08
N VAL A 94 6.44 -2.52 -4.98
CA VAL A 94 5.62 -2.36 -3.78
C VAL A 94 5.67 -3.65 -2.99
N VAL A 95 6.12 -3.51 -1.76
CA VAL A 95 6.15 -4.59 -0.78
C VAL A 95 5.13 -4.29 0.29
N PHE A 96 4.13 -5.16 0.40
CA PHE A 96 3.30 -5.23 1.61
C PHE A 96 3.80 -6.39 2.45
N GLN A 97 4.10 -6.09 3.71
CA GLN A 97 4.47 -7.07 4.71
C GLN A 97 3.48 -6.98 5.85
N LEU A 98 2.63 -8.00 5.95
CA LEU A 98 1.77 -8.18 7.11
C LEU A 98 2.56 -8.86 8.22
N GLY A 99 2.27 -8.50 9.45
CA GLY A 99 2.84 -9.11 10.65
C GLY A 99 1.74 -9.34 11.68
N PRO A 100 2.09 -9.96 12.82
CA PRO A 100 1.16 -10.12 13.91
C PRO A 100 0.58 -8.76 14.30
N GLY A 101 -0.73 -8.72 14.46
CA GLY A 101 -1.42 -7.53 14.95
C GLY A 101 -1.17 -7.28 16.43
N ALA A 102 -1.81 -6.23 16.94
CA ALA A 102 -1.56 -5.77 18.29
C ALA A 102 -1.87 -6.78 19.40
N THR A 103 -2.98 -7.50 19.23
CA THR A 103 -3.43 -8.50 20.20
C THR A 103 -3.11 -9.91 19.70
N ARG A 104 -2.98 -10.87 20.63
CA ARG A 104 -2.88 -12.31 20.28
C ARG A 104 -4.24 -12.97 20.05
N ARG A 105 -5.32 -12.25 20.33
CA ARG A 105 -6.71 -12.67 20.17
C ARG A 105 -7.38 -11.75 19.16
N GLY A 106 -8.20 -12.34 18.29
CA GLY A 106 -9.00 -11.59 17.33
C GLY A 106 -8.90 -12.08 15.90
N HIS A 107 -9.87 -11.61 15.13
CA HIS A 107 -10.13 -12.04 13.78
C HIS A 107 -10.56 -10.85 12.94
N VAL A 108 -10.03 -10.76 11.73
CA VAL A 108 -10.46 -9.78 10.74
C VAL A 108 -11.20 -10.52 9.64
N SER A 109 -12.47 -10.14 9.45
CA SER A 109 -13.32 -10.70 8.40
C SER A 109 -12.82 -10.24 7.04
N GLN A 110 -12.45 -8.96 6.91
CA GLN A 110 -11.88 -8.42 5.69
C GLN A 110 -10.72 -7.46 5.97
N PHE A 111 -9.61 -7.61 5.23
CA PHE A 111 -8.50 -6.68 5.24
C PHE A 111 -8.10 -6.35 3.81
N SER A 112 -8.07 -5.08 3.46
CA SER A 112 -7.51 -4.65 2.20
C SER A 112 -6.60 -3.43 2.37
N ALA A 113 -5.57 -3.35 1.56
CA ALA A 113 -4.75 -2.17 1.45
C ALA A 113 -4.53 -1.88 -0.02
N SER A 114 -4.67 -0.60 -0.39
CA SER A 114 -4.50 -0.14 -1.77
C SER A 114 -3.59 1.08 -1.79
N LEU A 115 -2.61 1.06 -2.69
CA LEU A 115 -1.64 2.13 -2.85
C LEU A 115 -1.83 2.77 -4.23
N TYR A 116 -2.03 4.08 -4.22
CA TYR A 116 -2.16 4.91 -5.40
C TYR A 116 -1.04 5.94 -5.44
N LEU A 117 -0.55 6.24 -6.64
CA LEU A 117 0.37 7.34 -6.89
C LEU A 117 -0.25 8.37 -7.83
N PHE A 118 0.10 9.62 -7.62
CA PHE A 118 -0.49 10.78 -8.31
C PHE A 118 0.61 11.69 -8.86
N PRO A 119 0.37 12.38 -9.99
CA PRO A 119 1.31 13.31 -10.58
C PRO A 119 1.68 14.46 -9.65
N THR A 120 0.74 15.41 -9.43
CA THR A 120 1.01 16.66 -8.71
C THR A 120 -0.05 16.92 -7.66
N SER A 121 -1.28 16.47 -7.85
CA SER A 121 -2.41 16.65 -6.93
C SER A 121 -3.09 15.32 -6.65
N PHE A 122 -3.68 15.17 -5.45
CA PHE A 122 -4.56 14.02 -5.13
C PHE A 122 -5.88 14.04 -5.91
N GLU A 123 -6.22 15.18 -6.50
CA GLU A 123 -7.37 15.33 -7.41
C GLU A 123 -7.05 14.84 -8.83
N ASP A 124 -5.76 14.68 -9.17
CA ASP A 124 -5.35 14.14 -10.46
C ASP A 124 -5.78 12.67 -10.59
N ARG A 125 -5.84 12.18 -11.83
CA ARG A 125 -6.01 10.76 -12.09
C ARG A 125 -4.80 9.98 -11.58
N GLY A 126 -4.96 9.32 -10.43
CA GLY A 126 -3.94 8.44 -9.86
C GLY A 126 -3.82 7.09 -10.58
N VAL A 127 -2.70 6.42 -10.32
CA VAL A 127 -2.41 5.06 -10.78
C VAL A 127 -2.33 4.15 -9.56
N GLN A 128 -3.10 3.06 -9.55
CA GLN A 128 -2.97 2.03 -8.52
C GLN A 128 -1.69 1.23 -8.77
N VAL A 129 -0.81 1.20 -7.77
CA VAL A 129 0.50 0.52 -7.83
C VAL A 129 0.64 -0.53 -6.74
N GLY A 130 -0.43 -0.91 -6.06
CA GLY A 130 -0.36 -2.01 -5.11
C GLY A 130 -1.72 -2.28 -4.52
N VAL A 131 -2.07 -3.56 -4.39
CA VAL A 131 -3.28 -3.96 -3.70
C VAL A 131 -3.06 -5.30 -3.01
N ILE A 132 -3.52 -5.39 -1.78
CA ILE A 132 -3.79 -6.64 -1.10
C ILE A 132 -5.25 -6.63 -0.65
N ASP A 133 -5.94 -7.76 -0.82
CA ASP A 133 -7.35 -7.90 -0.45
C ASP A 133 -7.57 -9.32 0.07
N PHE A 134 -7.93 -9.43 1.35
CA PHE A 134 -8.27 -10.65 2.04
C PHE A 134 -9.70 -10.53 2.50
N ARG A 135 -10.61 -11.30 1.89
CA ARG A 135 -12.04 -11.16 2.16
C ARG A 135 -12.57 -12.07 3.26
N LYS A 136 -11.78 -13.06 3.71
CA LYS A 136 -12.04 -13.95 4.86
C LYS A 136 -10.72 -14.57 5.32
N GLY A 137 -10.45 -14.60 6.63
CA GLY A 137 -9.50 -15.58 7.19
C GLY A 137 -8.20 -15.06 7.77
N LEU A 138 -8.09 -13.77 8.07
CA LEU A 138 -6.93 -13.28 8.84
C LEU A 138 -7.17 -13.52 10.33
N THR A 139 -6.28 -14.31 10.90
CA THR A 139 -6.26 -14.66 12.33
C THR A 139 -4.89 -14.31 12.89
N THR A 140 -4.82 -14.11 14.21
CA THR A 140 -3.59 -13.75 14.92
C THR A 140 -2.44 -14.76 14.78
N GLY A 141 -2.75 -16.02 14.45
CA GLY A 141 -1.77 -17.08 14.16
C GLY A 141 -1.32 -17.13 12.68
N GLY A 142 -1.94 -16.34 11.81
CA GLY A 142 -1.62 -16.24 10.39
C GLY A 142 -0.32 -15.47 10.14
N VAL A 143 0.59 -16.13 9.43
CA VAL A 143 2.00 -15.78 9.16
C VAL A 143 2.15 -14.46 8.39
N PRO A 144 3.32 -13.80 8.49
CA PRO A 144 3.69 -12.68 7.65
C PRO A 144 3.52 -12.97 6.16
N MET A 145 2.61 -12.22 5.53
CA MET A 145 2.45 -12.24 4.09
C MET A 145 3.35 -11.18 3.50
N PHE A 146 4.33 -11.64 2.74
CA PHE A 146 5.15 -10.81 1.88
C PHE A 146 4.60 -10.92 0.47
N CYS A 147 4.09 -9.83 -0.07
CA CYS A 147 3.82 -9.73 -1.49
C CYS A 147 4.65 -8.60 -2.07
N ARG A 148 5.43 -8.94 -3.09
CA ARG A 148 6.14 -7.99 -3.93
C ARG A 148 5.43 -7.94 -5.26
N TYR A 149 4.85 -6.79 -5.56
CA TYR A 149 4.31 -6.51 -6.87
C TYR A 149 5.42 -5.82 -7.67
N ASN A 150 6.05 -6.60 -8.54
CA ASN A 150 6.82 -6.05 -9.64
C ASN A 150 5.80 -5.77 -10.74
N PHE A 151 5.56 -4.50 -11.08
CA PHE A 151 4.69 -4.16 -12.21
C PHE A 151 5.37 -4.63 -13.47
N PRO A 152 4.90 -5.72 -14.06
CA PRO A 152 5.55 -6.21 -15.23
C PRO A 152 4.87 -5.42 -16.36
N TRP A 153 5.67 -4.73 -17.17
CA TRP A 153 5.26 -4.05 -18.42
C TRP A 153 4.25 -2.88 -18.35
#